data_AF-A0A957T0B5-F1
#
_entry.id   AF-A0A957T0B5-F1
#
_cell.length_a   1.000
_cell.length_b   1.000
_cell.length_c   1.000
_cell.angle_alpha   90.00
_cell.angle_beta   90.00
_cell.angle_gamma   90.00
#
_symmetry.space_group_name_H-M   'P 1'
#
loop_
_entity.id
_entity.type
_entity.pdbx_description
1 polymer ?
#
loop_
_entity_poly.entity_id
_entity_poly.type
_entity_poly.pdbx_seq_one_letter_code
_entity_poly.pdbx_strand_id
1 'polypeptide(L)'
;NATATPRFIIDYEFSFNFIVGEAAIKMYLLVVRAGTADDKLVRFFRCPEIPMQPEVDGQQIVDEARQRAVIKDLKRVAKQGGGATEFGYVLRDGIPANTPWLFDRHHPNYRQHIEDLGHFGGIRPLGELVDIRLGFHTSEQVNLLVPSHEISKGIPVIEGRDISKDNVLRFEDSRYHALPEKTQSYQLQTGDICLRAIIGSDQKLKAAQIQAEMLPLVANNTILILRPKPEVNVDGDFLTAYLQSDHVVHALRAQGIAQRLYAQSLAEIPVPVQDEEVRTVLHDLRAAARTLSEWQGEADAALRSLFDFESARDARAHLLETGRRVRQRERAARQIDDLSYRLRIGLPHPLAYRWRLAETAQPTLEGYRDVLECAEIGACYLALIVLVMMREVGEPVGHLAEMADRLTNRGHGTNFGDWVTILREARDKKRLRQITNIPFYEVTRFLDNPVVDNAFSRLKQNRDDDAHGRGPRGAEIPTRVKESLADLRTVLEAVEFLSEYPLRYVEETHRDSITGITHYRHREIMGDHVLVPVLETETTAAEVEAHSLYLVDRQGELHLIRPFLTRRECPVCGRWEIYFLDRYNGKEGTCTLKSMEKGHTIDDNLIADVFRLVSLLL
;
A
#
# COMPACT_ATOMS: atom_id res chain seq x y z
N ASN A 1 9.82 1.36 -55.25
CA ASN A 1 9.93 0.13 -54.43
C ASN A 1 11.31 0.07 -53.78
N ALA A 2 11.49 0.75 -52.65
CA ALA A 2 12.69 0.58 -51.84
C ALA A 2 12.62 -0.80 -51.18
N THR A 3 13.49 -1.71 -51.59
CA THR A 3 13.63 -3.05 -51.01
C THR A 3 14.17 -2.92 -49.59
N ALA A 4 13.29 -3.13 -48.61
CA ALA A 4 13.65 -3.24 -47.21
C ALA A 4 14.71 -4.34 -47.05
N THR A 5 15.94 -3.99 -46.68
CA THR A 5 16.99 -4.97 -46.40
C THR A 5 16.95 -5.28 -44.90
N PRO A 6 16.50 -6.48 -44.49
CA PRO A 6 16.45 -6.82 -43.07
C PRO A 6 17.87 -6.84 -42.50
N ARG A 7 18.10 -6.11 -41.42
CA ARG A 7 19.32 -6.27 -40.61
C ARG A 7 19.01 -7.26 -39.49
N PHE A 8 19.74 -8.37 -39.50
CA PHE A 8 19.71 -9.39 -38.47
C PHE A 8 20.87 -9.14 -37.52
N ILE A 9 20.55 -8.98 -36.24
CA ILE A 9 21.54 -9.06 -35.17
C ILE A 9 21.25 -10.35 -34.43
N ILE A 10 22.23 -11.25 -34.43
CA ILE A 10 22.16 -12.51 -33.70
C ILE A 10 23.18 -12.41 -32.58
N ASP A 11 22.69 -12.46 -31.34
CA ASP A 11 23.54 -12.56 -30.16
C ASP A 11 23.61 -14.01 -29.71
N TYR A 12 24.80 -14.48 -29.37
CA TYR A 12 25.08 -15.87 -29.03
C TYR A 12 25.64 -15.97 -27.62
N GLU A 13 25.11 -16.90 -26.84
CA GLU A 13 25.71 -17.29 -25.56
C GLU A 13 26.70 -18.43 -25.82
N PHE A 14 27.97 -18.23 -25.44
CA PHE A 14 29.00 -19.24 -25.53
C PHE A 14 29.07 -20.02 -24.23
N SER A 15 28.64 -21.28 -24.25
CA SER A 15 28.80 -22.20 -23.11
C SER A 15 29.89 -23.22 -23.41
N PHE A 16 30.93 -23.26 -22.58
CA PHE A 16 32.01 -24.23 -22.68
C PHE A 16 31.86 -25.30 -21.59
N ASN A 17 31.65 -26.55 -21.99
CA ASN A 17 31.54 -27.65 -21.04
C ASN A 17 32.91 -28.32 -20.86
N PHE A 18 33.62 -27.95 -19.79
CA PHE A 18 35.00 -28.39 -19.53
C PHE A 18 35.17 -29.92 -19.41
N ILE A 19 34.09 -30.67 -19.17
CA ILE A 19 34.14 -32.12 -18.97
C ILE A 19 34.13 -32.87 -20.31
N VAL A 20 33.49 -32.32 -21.35
CA VAL A 20 33.23 -33.03 -22.61
C VAL A 20 34.02 -32.44 -23.80
N GLY A 21 34.63 -31.26 -23.62
CA GLY A 21 35.43 -30.62 -24.67
C GLY A 21 34.59 -30.05 -25.84
N GLU A 22 33.27 -30.01 -25.71
CA GLU A 22 32.37 -29.45 -26.71
C GLU A 22 32.02 -27.99 -26.42
N ALA A 23 32.16 -27.15 -27.46
CA ALA A 23 31.67 -25.78 -27.46
C ALA A 23 30.29 -25.75 -28.11
N ALA A 24 29.27 -25.32 -27.35
CA ALA A 24 27.93 -25.09 -27.90
C ALA A 24 27.71 -23.59 -28.08
N ILE A 25 27.39 -23.18 -29.30
CA ILE A 25 26.94 -21.82 -29.62
C ILE A 25 25.41 -21.84 -29.61
N LYS A 26 24.79 -21.20 -28.61
CA LYS A 26 23.34 -21.08 -28.52
C LYS A 26 22.91 -19.68 -28.96
N MET A 27 22.01 -19.59 -29.94
CA MET A 27 21.38 -18.32 -30.29
C MET A 27 20.47 -17.88 -29.15
N TYR A 28 20.80 -16.75 -28.52
CA TYR A 28 20.08 -16.24 -27.35
C TYR A 28 19.04 -15.18 -27.73
N LEU A 29 19.40 -14.31 -28.69
CA LEU A 29 18.56 -13.20 -29.12
C LEU A 29 18.60 -13.03 -30.63
N LEU A 30 17.40 -12.89 -31.21
CA LEU A 30 17.20 -12.49 -32.60
C LEU A 30 16.59 -11.09 -32.62
N VAL A 31 17.29 -10.13 -33.22
CA VAL A 31 16.74 -8.81 -33.48
C VAL A 31 16.60 -8.58 -34.98
N VAL A 32 15.38 -8.20 -35.40
CA VAL A 32 15.05 -7.96 -36.80
C VAL A 32 14.60 -6.52 -36.96
N ARG A 33 15.35 -5.76 -37.76
CA ARG A 33 14.88 -4.49 -38.30
C ARG A 33 14.35 -4.73 -39.70
N ALA A 34 13.07 -4.44 -39.94
CA ALA A 34 12.45 -4.60 -41.26
C ALA A 34 11.77 -3.30 -41.66
N GLY A 35 12.11 -2.78 -42.84
CA GLY A 35 11.48 -1.59 -43.44
C GLY A 35 12.42 -0.75 -44.31
N THR A 36 11.93 0.39 -44.81
CA THR A 36 12.71 1.40 -45.55
C THR A 36 13.64 2.16 -44.60
N ALA A 37 14.53 3.04 -45.11
CA ALA A 37 15.44 3.82 -44.27
C ALA A 37 14.73 4.62 -43.15
N ASP A 38 13.47 5.00 -43.38
CA ASP A 38 12.62 5.74 -42.45
C ASP A 38 11.86 4.85 -41.45
N ASP A 39 11.88 3.52 -41.62
CA ASP A 39 11.20 2.60 -40.72
C ASP A 39 12.03 2.40 -39.44
N LYS A 40 11.42 2.81 -38.32
CA LYS A 40 11.98 2.73 -36.97
C LYS A 40 11.59 1.43 -36.27
N LEU A 41 10.82 0.54 -36.91
CA LEU A 41 10.38 -0.71 -36.28
C LEU A 41 11.55 -1.65 -35.97
N VAL A 42 11.70 -1.98 -34.69
CA VAL A 42 12.66 -2.99 -34.22
C VAL A 42 11.93 -4.10 -33.49
N ARG A 43 12.22 -5.35 -33.87
CA ARG A 43 11.57 -6.54 -33.33
C ARG A 43 12.58 -7.36 -32.55
N PHE A 44 12.30 -7.60 -31.28
CA PHE A 44 13.10 -8.44 -30.40
C PHE A 44 12.44 -9.81 -30.25
N PHE A 45 13.24 -10.87 -30.32
CA PHE A 45 12.77 -12.22 -30.04
C PHE A 45 13.85 -13.00 -29.27
N ARG A 46 13.56 -13.34 -28.02
CA ARG A 46 14.41 -14.17 -27.18
C ARG A 46 14.16 -15.62 -27.53
N CYS A 47 15.21 -16.36 -27.86
CA CYS A 47 15.08 -17.79 -28.11
C CYS A 47 15.04 -18.52 -26.76
N PRO A 48 13.90 -19.09 -26.33
CA PRO A 48 13.87 -19.83 -25.08
C PRO A 48 14.67 -21.11 -25.22
N GLU A 49 15.28 -21.57 -24.12
CA GLU A 49 15.83 -22.92 -24.09
C GLU A 49 14.70 -23.93 -24.28
N ILE A 50 14.86 -24.81 -25.26
CA ILE A 50 14.02 -25.98 -25.45
C ILE A 50 14.72 -27.09 -24.67
N PRO A 51 14.21 -27.49 -23.49
CA PRO A 51 14.84 -28.53 -22.70
C PRO A 51 14.93 -29.80 -23.54
N MET A 52 16.13 -30.34 -23.69
CA MET A 52 16.31 -31.67 -24.24
C MET A 52 15.81 -32.66 -23.20
N GLN A 53 14.88 -33.54 -23.57
CA GLN A 53 14.51 -34.64 -22.70
C GLN A 53 15.70 -35.62 -22.60
N PRO A 54 15.86 -36.31 -21.45
CA PRO A 54 16.93 -37.30 -21.30
C PRO A 54 16.85 -38.35 -22.42
N GLU A 55 18.02 -38.75 -22.93
CA GLU A 55 18.14 -39.76 -23.98
C GLU A 55 17.41 -41.05 -23.60
N VAL A 56 16.48 -41.47 -24.45
CA VAL A 56 15.91 -42.81 -24.45
C VAL A 56 16.28 -43.41 -25.82
N ASP A 57 17.02 -44.52 -25.81
CA ASP A 57 17.42 -45.28 -27.02
C ASP A 57 18.23 -44.51 -28.09
N GLY A 58 19.12 -43.60 -27.68
CA GLY A 58 20.06 -42.93 -28.60
C GLY A 58 19.40 -41.98 -29.60
N GLN A 59 18.12 -41.65 -29.42
CA GLN A 59 17.40 -40.62 -30.16
C GLN A 59 17.03 -39.47 -29.22
N GLN A 60 17.51 -38.27 -29.54
CA GLN A 60 17.13 -37.04 -28.84
C GLN A 60 15.65 -36.72 -29.14
N ILE A 61 14.79 -36.72 -28.11
CA ILE A 61 13.38 -36.32 -28.24
C ILE A 61 13.27 -34.83 -27.91
N VAL A 62 13.02 -34.03 -28.95
CA VAL A 62 12.73 -32.59 -28.81
C VAL A 62 11.26 -32.44 -28.42
N ASP A 63 10.95 -31.54 -27.49
CA ASP A 63 9.55 -31.14 -27.20
C ASP A 63 8.96 -30.40 -28.42
N GLU A 64 8.40 -31.17 -29.35
CA GLU A 64 7.82 -30.66 -30.59
C GLU A 64 6.65 -29.69 -30.35
N ALA A 65 5.95 -29.79 -29.22
CA ALA A 65 4.87 -28.88 -28.88
C ALA A 65 5.42 -27.50 -28.54
N ARG A 66 6.43 -27.45 -27.66
CA ARG A 66 7.13 -26.21 -27.31
C ARG A 66 7.85 -25.60 -28.51
N GLN A 67 8.53 -26.42 -29.32
CA GLN A 67 9.18 -25.93 -30.55
C GLN A 67 8.16 -25.29 -31.51
N ARG A 68 7.00 -25.92 -31.73
CA ARG A 68 5.92 -25.34 -32.54
C ARG A 68 5.39 -24.04 -31.95
N ALA A 69 5.27 -23.93 -30.62
CA ALA A 69 4.86 -22.71 -29.94
C ALA A 69 5.87 -21.56 -30.17
N VAL A 70 7.16 -21.81 -30.00
CA VAL A 70 8.24 -20.84 -30.24
C VAL A 70 8.24 -20.35 -31.70
N ILE A 71 8.14 -21.26 -32.67
CA ILE A 71 8.07 -20.90 -34.09
C ILE A 71 6.82 -20.07 -34.41
N LYS A 72 5.67 -20.45 -33.83
CA LYS A 72 4.41 -19.72 -33.99
C LYS A 72 4.55 -18.30 -33.44
N ASP A 73 5.18 -18.14 -32.29
CA ASP A 73 5.38 -16.83 -31.66
C ASP A 73 6.36 -15.96 -32.45
N LEU A 74 7.47 -16.52 -32.93
CA LEU A 74 8.41 -15.83 -33.81
C LEU A 74 7.72 -15.30 -35.07
N LYS A 75 6.87 -16.11 -35.70
CA LYS A 75 6.07 -15.70 -36.87
C LYS A 75 5.09 -14.59 -36.53
N ARG A 76 4.52 -14.59 -35.32
CA ARG A 76 3.62 -13.53 -34.83
C ARG A 76 4.39 -12.22 -34.64
N VAL A 77 5.53 -12.27 -33.96
CA VAL A 77 6.39 -11.09 -33.72
C VAL A 77 6.89 -10.49 -35.03
N ALA A 78 7.27 -11.33 -36.00
CA ALA A 78 7.70 -10.87 -37.31
C ALA A 78 6.62 -10.08 -38.07
N LYS A 79 5.34 -10.41 -37.87
CA LYS A 79 4.20 -9.79 -38.57
C LYS A 79 3.54 -8.65 -37.82
N GLN A 80 3.69 -8.57 -36.50
CA GLN A 80 3.01 -7.54 -35.70
C GLN A 80 3.60 -6.14 -35.91
N GLY A 81 2.74 -5.11 -35.84
CA GLY A 81 3.14 -3.70 -35.93
C GLY A 81 3.42 -3.05 -34.57
N GLY A 82 3.27 -3.78 -33.46
CA GLY A 82 3.48 -3.31 -32.09
C GLY A 82 2.98 -4.32 -31.07
N GLY A 83 3.35 -4.16 -29.80
CA GLY A 83 2.96 -5.03 -28.70
C GLY A 83 4.00 -6.11 -28.35
N ALA A 84 3.67 -6.92 -27.35
CA ALA A 84 4.49 -8.02 -26.84
C ALA A 84 3.78 -9.37 -26.99
N THR A 85 4.58 -10.41 -27.08
CA THR A 85 4.19 -11.82 -27.08
C THR A 85 5.00 -12.56 -26.01
N GLU A 86 4.89 -13.89 -25.95
CA GLU A 86 5.57 -14.70 -24.93
C GLU A 86 7.10 -14.59 -25.02
N PHE A 87 7.65 -14.57 -26.25
CA PHE A 87 9.10 -14.58 -26.48
C PHE A 87 9.61 -13.34 -27.21
N GLY A 88 8.76 -12.37 -27.54
CA GLY A 88 9.19 -11.20 -28.30
C GLY A 88 8.30 -9.97 -28.22
N TYR A 89 8.79 -8.86 -28.73
CA TYR A 89 8.04 -7.59 -28.76
C TYR A 89 8.52 -6.70 -29.91
N VAL A 90 7.72 -5.68 -30.23
CA VAL A 90 8.02 -4.71 -31.29
C VAL A 90 8.02 -3.29 -30.76
N LEU A 91 9.15 -2.60 -30.95
CA LEU A 91 9.33 -1.19 -30.70
C LEU A 91 9.02 -0.40 -31.96
N ARG A 92 8.10 0.57 -31.86
CA ARG A 92 7.70 1.44 -32.98
C ARG A 92 8.69 2.58 -33.21
N ASP A 93 9.31 3.06 -32.14
CA ASP A 93 10.14 4.27 -32.16
C ASP A 93 11.63 3.98 -32.39
N GLY A 94 12.00 2.71 -32.53
CA GLY A 94 13.38 2.25 -32.68
C GLY A 94 14.16 2.18 -31.37
N ILE A 95 15.47 1.95 -31.50
CA ILE A 95 16.41 1.89 -30.38
C ILE A 95 17.30 3.14 -30.44
N PRO A 96 17.52 3.84 -29.31
CA PRO A 96 18.48 4.94 -29.25
C PRO A 96 19.90 4.50 -29.67
N ALA A 97 20.60 5.34 -30.45
CA ALA A 97 21.87 4.99 -31.10
C ALA A 97 22.99 4.51 -30.14
N ASN A 98 22.94 4.92 -28.86
CA ASN A 98 23.96 4.62 -27.85
C ASN A 98 23.48 3.62 -26.78
N THR A 99 22.49 2.77 -27.10
CA THR A 99 21.99 1.78 -26.13
C THR A 99 22.26 0.34 -26.58
N PRO A 100 22.64 -0.56 -25.65
CA PRO A 100 22.82 -1.97 -25.96
C PRO A 100 21.55 -2.62 -26.53
N TRP A 101 21.74 -3.59 -27.42
CA TRP A 101 20.66 -4.37 -28.04
C TRP A 101 20.25 -5.53 -27.14
N LEU A 102 19.84 -5.24 -25.91
CA LEU A 102 19.46 -6.24 -24.91
C LEU A 102 17.93 -6.42 -24.89
N PHE A 103 17.48 -7.68 -24.91
CA PHE A 103 16.06 -8.02 -24.89
C PHE A 103 15.33 -7.43 -23.68
N ASP A 104 15.86 -7.62 -22.48
CA ASP A 104 15.19 -7.20 -21.24
C ASP A 104 15.16 -5.67 -21.09
N ARG A 105 16.17 -4.95 -21.62
CA ARG A 105 16.29 -3.48 -21.51
C ARG A 105 15.17 -2.72 -22.17
N HIS A 106 14.72 -3.19 -23.34
CA HIS A 106 13.70 -2.50 -24.12
C HIS A 106 12.33 -3.17 -24.03
N HIS A 107 12.19 -4.20 -23.18
CA HIS A 107 10.91 -4.87 -23.00
C HIS A 107 9.87 -3.90 -22.41
N PRO A 108 8.64 -3.82 -22.95
CA PRO A 108 7.61 -2.90 -22.43
C PRO A 108 7.37 -3.03 -20.93
N ASN A 109 7.32 -4.27 -20.41
CA ASN A 109 7.16 -4.53 -18.98
C ASN A 109 8.28 -3.92 -18.13
N TYR A 110 9.52 -3.79 -18.64
CA TYR A 110 10.60 -3.18 -17.85
C TYR A 110 10.38 -1.68 -17.68
N ARG A 111 9.87 -0.98 -18.71
CA ARG A 111 9.53 0.45 -18.61
C ARG A 111 8.35 0.68 -17.68
N GLN A 112 7.26 -0.07 -17.90
CA GLN A 112 6.10 -0.01 -17.02
C GLN A 112 6.50 -0.31 -15.57
N HIS A 113 7.37 -1.30 -15.37
CA HIS A 113 7.86 -1.63 -14.04
C HIS A 113 8.66 -0.48 -13.39
N ILE A 114 9.52 0.22 -14.14
CA ILE A 114 10.20 1.42 -13.61
C ILE A 114 9.18 2.50 -13.26
N GLU A 115 8.16 2.71 -14.09
CA GLU A 115 7.08 3.67 -13.80
C GLU A 115 6.32 3.27 -12.53
N ASP A 116 6.01 1.99 -12.37
CA ASP A 116 5.32 1.43 -11.21
C ASP A 116 6.13 1.61 -9.92
N LEU A 117 7.47 1.53 -9.98
CA LEU A 117 8.35 1.80 -8.83
C LEU A 117 8.21 3.25 -8.32
N GLY A 118 7.80 4.18 -9.18
CA GLY A 118 7.51 5.56 -8.80
C GLY A 118 6.30 5.71 -7.88
N HIS A 119 5.47 4.67 -7.71
CA HIS A 119 4.37 4.70 -6.74
C HIS A 119 4.83 4.55 -5.29
N PHE A 120 6.09 4.17 -5.03
CA PHE A 120 6.66 4.21 -3.68
C PHE A 120 7.22 5.59 -3.31
N GLY A 121 7.28 6.52 -4.26
CA GLY A 121 7.88 7.84 -4.10
C GLY A 121 8.85 8.18 -5.24
N GLY A 122 10.04 8.66 -4.90
CA GLY A 122 11.07 9.01 -5.89
C GLY A 122 11.80 7.77 -6.43
N ILE A 123 12.44 7.88 -7.60
CA ILE A 123 13.38 6.86 -8.08
C ILE A 123 14.76 7.48 -8.17
N ARG A 124 15.76 6.82 -7.58
CA ARG A 124 17.16 7.26 -7.61
C ARG A 124 18.08 6.09 -7.96
N PRO A 125 19.23 6.32 -8.61
CA PRO A 125 20.22 5.27 -8.81
C PRO A 125 20.84 4.86 -7.46
N LEU A 126 21.11 3.57 -7.28
CA LEU A 126 21.64 3.02 -6.03
C LEU A 126 22.94 3.72 -5.57
N GLY A 127 23.83 4.06 -6.50
CA GLY A 127 25.10 4.74 -6.19
C GLY A 127 24.95 6.15 -5.63
N GLU A 128 23.78 6.79 -5.77
CA GLU A 128 23.49 8.02 -5.06
C GLU A 128 23.17 7.79 -3.59
N LEU A 129 22.57 6.64 -3.26
CA LEU A 129 22.10 6.27 -1.92
C LEU A 129 23.18 5.65 -1.04
N VAL A 130 24.09 4.87 -1.65
CA VAL A 130 25.11 4.10 -0.93
C VAL A 130 26.49 4.24 -1.56
N ASP A 131 27.53 4.08 -0.75
CA ASP A 131 28.88 3.78 -1.21
C ASP A 131 29.00 2.28 -1.49
N ILE A 132 29.46 1.90 -2.69
CA ILE A 132 29.66 0.50 -3.06
C ILE A 132 31.14 0.16 -2.98
N ARG A 133 31.50 -0.77 -2.10
CA ARG A 133 32.88 -1.20 -1.84
C ARG A 133 33.02 -2.70 -2.05
N LEU A 134 34.23 -3.14 -2.36
CA LEU A 134 34.57 -4.56 -2.44
C LEU A 134 35.42 -4.93 -1.23
N GLY A 135 35.17 -6.12 -0.67
CA GLY A 135 36.08 -6.71 0.31
C GLY A 135 37.46 -7.02 -0.26
N PHE A 136 38.38 -7.42 0.61
CA PHE A 136 39.78 -7.66 0.23
C PHE A 136 39.99 -9.09 -0.33
N HIS A 137 41.01 -9.29 -1.16
CA HIS A 137 41.26 -10.58 -1.80
C HIS A 137 42.15 -11.45 -0.91
N THR A 138 41.56 -12.46 -0.27
CA THR A 138 42.27 -13.29 0.74
C THR A 138 43.52 -14.00 0.19
N SER A 139 43.52 -14.44 -1.07
CA SER A 139 44.71 -15.06 -1.69
C SER A 139 45.79 -14.07 -2.14
N GLU A 140 45.46 -12.82 -2.44
CA GLU A 140 46.44 -11.80 -2.86
C GLU A 140 47.01 -11.04 -1.65
N GLN A 141 46.22 -10.93 -0.58
CA GLN A 141 46.53 -10.16 0.62
C GLN A 141 46.61 -11.08 1.85
N VAL A 142 47.32 -12.20 1.72
CA VAL A 142 47.52 -13.20 2.79
C VAL A 142 48.17 -12.57 4.03
N ASN A 143 48.96 -11.51 3.85
CA ASN A 143 49.61 -10.74 4.91
C ASN A 143 48.61 -10.00 5.85
N LEU A 144 47.33 -9.92 5.47
CA LEU A 144 46.24 -9.39 6.29
C LEU A 144 45.56 -10.47 7.16
N LEU A 145 45.84 -11.75 6.90
CA LEU A 145 45.22 -12.87 7.59
C LEU A 145 46.03 -13.31 8.82
N VAL A 146 45.30 -13.82 9.81
CA VAL A 146 45.88 -14.48 10.98
C VAL A 146 46.23 -15.93 10.63
N PRO A 147 47.41 -16.44 11.02
CA PRO A 147 47.73 -17.86 10.87
C PRO A 147 46.71 -18.76 11.56
N SER A 148 46.43 -19.94 11.00
CA SER A 148 45.35 -20.83 11.48
C SER A 148 45.48 -21.28 12.94
N HIS A 149 46.68 -21.21 13.54
CA HIS A 149 46.91 -21.55 14.95
C HIS A 149 46.65 -20.38 15.92
N GLU A 150 46.38 -19.17 15.41
CA GLU A 150 46.12 -17.96 16.22
C GLU A 150 44.73 -17.34 15.96
N ILE A 151 43.80 -18.11 15.39
CA ILE A 151 42.47 -17.65 14.97
C ILE A 151 41.73 -16.82 16.05
N SER A 152 41.89 -17.18 17.33
CA SER A 152 41.27 -16.48 18.47
C SER A 152 41.69 -15.02 18.64
N LYS A 153 42.74 -14.56 17.95
CA LYS A 153 43.23 -13.17 17.99
C LYS A 153 42.78 -12.33 16.79
N GLY A 154 42.07 -12.92 15.82
CA GLY A 154 41.66 -12.24 14.60
C GLY A 154 40.18 -11.85 14.57
N ILE A 155 39.82 -10.99 13.62
CA ILE A 155 38.43 -10.63 13.32
C ILE A 155 37.89 -11.60 12.26
N PRO A 156 36.69 -12.18 12.42
CA PRO A 156 36.11 -13.05 11.40
C PRO A 156 36.03 -12.37 10.02
N VAL A 157 36.48 -13.09 8.98
CA VAL A 157 36.34 -12.65 7.58
C VAL A 157 35.17 -13.37 6.95
N ILE A 158 34.14 -12.61 6.60
CA ILE A 158 32.94 -13.14 5.94
C ILE A 158 33.13 -13.25 4.43
N GLU A 159 32.69 -14.38 3.87
CA GLU A 159 32.68 -14.69 2.45
C GLU A 159 31.25 -14.71 1.90
N GLY A 160 31.08 -14.62 0.58
CA GLY A 160 29.75 -14.66 -0.02
C GLY A 160 28.95 -15.90 0.40
N ARG A 161 29.61 -17.04 0.66
CA ARG A 161 28.96 -18.28 1.10
C ARG A 161 28.25 -18.16 2.46
N ASP A 162 28.68 -17.22 3.30
CA ASP A 162 28.25 -17.05 4.69
C ASP A 162 26.89 -16.34 4.78
N ILE A 163 26.48 -15.63 3.72
CA ILE A 163 25.12 -15.09 3.58
C ILE A 163 24.23 -16.21 3.05
N SER A 164 23.48 -16.91 3.88
CA SER A 164 22.76 -18.12 3.48
C SER A 164 21.57 -17.86 2.54
N LYS A 165 20.91 -18.93 2.07
CA LYS A 165 19.82 -18.83 1.06
C LYS A 165 18.60 -18.05 1.57
N ASP A 166 18.41 -18.06 2.89
CA ASP A 166 17.46 -17.34 3.74
C ASP A 166 17.91 -15.91 4.08
N ASN A 167 18.97 -15.40 3.43
CA ASN A 167 19.48 -14.03 3.62
C ASN A 167 19.99 -13.73 5.04
N VAL A 168 20.36 -14.78 5.79
CA VAL A 168 20.95 -14.67 7.13
C VAL A 168 22.47 -14.74 7.02
N LEU A 169 23.18 -13.83 7.69
CA LEU A 169 24.63 -13.90 7.79
C LEU A 169 25.02 -14.88 8.92
N ARG A 170 25.85 -15.88 8.59
CA ARG A 170 26.38 -16.86 9.56
C ARG A 170 27.90 -16.76 9.57
N PHE A 171 28.46 -16.29 10.68
CA PHE A 171 29.88 -15.92 10.77
C PHE A 171 30.61 -16.62 11.93
N GLU A 172 29.91 -17.46 12.69
CA GLU A 172 30.45 -18.17 13.85
C GLU A 172 31.57 -19.16 13.45
N ASP A 173 31.47 -19.74 12.24
CA ASP A 173 32.41 -20.72 11.70
C ASP A 173 33.27 -20.14 10.54
N SER A 174 33.60 -18.85 10.59
CA SER A 174 34.38 -18.20 9.52
C SER A 174 35.73 -18.88 9.27
N ARG A 175 35.99 -19.22 8.01
CA ARG A 175 37.22 -19.93 7.57
C ARG A 175 38.50 -19.13 7.81
N TYR A 176 38.43 -17.81 7.63
CA TYR A 176 39.56 -16.91 7.73
C TYR A 176 39.32 -15.86 8.80
N HIS A 177 40.39 -15.42 9.44
CA HIS A 177 40.37 -14.33 10.39
C HIS A 177 41.43 -13.31 10.00
N ALA A 178 41.12 -12.02 10.12
CA ALA A 178 41.94 -10.91 9.72
C ALA A 178 42.65 -10.26 10.91
N LEU A 179 43.85 -9.72 10.68
CA LEU A 179 44.60 -8.94 11.66
C LEU A 179 43.92 -7.58 11.88
N PRO A 180 43.40 -7.28 13.09
CA PRO A 180 42.64 -6.05 13.37
C PRO A 180 43.35 -4.77 12.94
N GLU A 181 44.66 -4.69 13.21
CA GLU A 181 45.49 -3.51 12.95
C GLU A 181 45.70 -3.23 11.46
N LYS A 182 45.60 -4.24 10.60
CA LYS A 182 45.88 -4.13 9.16
C LYS A 182 44.62 -4.07 8.29
N THR A 183 43.44 -4.29 8.86
CA THR A 183 42.17 -4.40 8.10
C THR A 183 41.14 -3.34 8.45
N GLN A 184 41.51 -2.27 9.15
CA GLN A 184 40.60 -1.19 9.54
C GLN A 184 39.79 -0.61 8.38
N SER A 185 40.39 -0.46 7.18
CA SER A 185 39.70 0.04 5.99
C SER A 185 38.64 -0.91 5.40
N TYR A 186 38.68 -2.19 5.79
CA TYR A 186 37.78 -3.25 5.31
C TYR A 186 36.77 -3.70 6.37
N GLN A 187 36.82 -3.11 7.56
CA GLN A 187 35.87 -3.43 8.63
C GLN A 187 34.47 -2.95 8.28
N LEU A 188 33.51 -3.82 8.54
CA LEU A 188 32.09 -3.54 8.40
C LEU A 188 31.62 -2.62 9.53
N GLN A 189 30.56 -1.88 9.24
CA GLN A 189 29.89 -0.97 10.17
C GLN A 189 28.43 -1.37 10.32
N THR A 190 27.83 -0.98 11.45
CA THR A 190 26.38 -1.15 11.64
C THR A 190 25.64 -0.42 10.52
N GLY A 191 24.67 -1.11 9.93
CA GLY A 191 23.89 -0.60 8.79
C GLY A 191 24.50 -0.89 7.41
N ASP A 192 25.73 -1.41 7.32
CA ASP A 192 26.26 -1.92 6.04
C ASP A 192 25.36 -3.06 5.51
N ILE A 193 25.07 -3.05 4.21
CA ILE A 193 24.36 -4.14 3.54
C ILE A 193 25.38 -4.94 2.72
N CYS A 194 25.59 -6.20 3.10
CA CYS A 194 26.50 -7.11 2.42
C CYS A 194 25.75 -7.92 1.37
N LEU A 195 26.20 -7.83 0.12
CA LEU A 195 25.61 -8.50 -1.04
C LEU A 195 26.61 -9.53 -1.60
N ARG A 196 26.13 -10.75 -1.92
CA ARG A 196 26.96 -11.72 -2.65
C ARG A 196 27.33 -11.17 -4.03
N ALA A 197 28.62 -11.12 -4.37
CA ALA A 197 29.08 -10.67 -5.67
C ALA A 197 28.78 -11.66 -6.81
N ILE A 198 28.42 -12.90 -6.50
CA ILE A 198 28.07 -13.95 -7.47
C ILE A 198 26.61 -14.32 -7.28
N ILE A 199 25.84 -14.23 -8.36
CA ILE A 199 24.44 -14.65 -8.42
C ILE A 199 24.40 -16.18 -8.59
N GLY A 200 23.65 -16.85 -7.71
CA GLY A 200 23.48 -18.30 -7.77
C GLY A 200 22.61 -18.75 -8.94
N SER A 201 22.50 -20.07 -9.15
CA SER A 201 21.59 -20.65 -10.13
C SER A 201 20.10 -20.41 -9.81
N ASP A 202 19.78 -20.08 -8.55
CA ASP A 202 18.45 -19.64 -8.14
C ASP A 202 18.10 -18.23 -8.64
N GLN A 203 19.06 -17.54 -9.27
CA GLN A 203 18.89 -16.22 -9.88
C GLN A 203 18.35 -15.17 -8.91
N LYS A 204 18.65 -15.33 -7.61
CA LYS A 204 18.26 -14.38 -6.56
C LYS A 204 19.48 -13.72 -5.97
N LEU A 205 19.36 -12.42 -5.72
CA LEU A 205 20.32 -11.69 -4.91
C LEU A 205 20.20 -12.11 -3.45
N LYS A 206 21.35 -12.23 -2.80
CA LYS A 206 21.43 -12.55 -1.37
C LYS A 206 22.12 -11.39 -0.68
N ALA A 207 21.37 -10.72 0.18
CA ALA A 207 21.80 -9.53 0.91
C ALA A 207 21.52 -9.72 2.40
N ALA A 208 22.44 -9.29 3.26
CA ALA A 208 22.25 -9.26 4.70
C ALA A 208 22.74 -7.90 5.25
N GLN A 209 21.96 -7.32 6.17
CA GLN A 209 22.34 -6.08 6.84
C GLN A 209 23.12 -6.39 8.12
N ILE A 210 24.17 -5.61 8.38
CA ILE A 210 25.05 -5.77 9.54
C ILE A 210 24.45 -5.06 10.76
N GLN A 211 24.22 -5.83 11.82
CA GLN A 211 23.75 -5.34 13.12
C GLN A 211 24.93 -5.06 14.07
N ALA A 212 24.70 -4.28 15.12
CA ALA A 212 25.75 -3.88 16.06
C ALA A 212 26.35 -5.07 16.82
N GLU A 213 25.53 -6.06 17.17
CA GLU A 213 25.87 -7.30 17.85
C GLU A 213 26.71 -8.26 17.00
N MET A 214 26.74 -8.08 15.68
CA MET A 214 27.53 -8.92 14.77
C MET A 214 29.00 -8.50 14.71
N LEU A 215 29.29 -7.26 15.09
CA LEU A 215 30.62 -6.67 14.96
C LEU A 215 31.58 -7.17 16.06
N PRO A 216 32.90 -7.23 15.78
CA PRO A 216 33.58 -6.79 14.56
C PRO A 216 33.60 -7.83 13.43
N LEU A 217 33.52 -7.38 12.17
CA LEU A 217 33.59 -8.24 10.97
C LEU A 217 34.38 -7.56 9.83
N VAL A 218 34.97 -8.37 8.95
CA VAL A 218 35.65 -7.91 7.73
C VAL A 218 35.13 -8.69 6.51
N ALA A 219 34.95 -8.04 5.36
CA ALA A 219 34.46 -8.71 4.16
C ALA A 219 35.58 -9.14 3.19
N ASN A 220 35.41 -10.32 2.60
CA ASN A 220 36.17 -10.84 1.47
C ASN A 220 35.66 -10.26 0.13
N ASN A 221 36.48 -10.28 -0.93
CA ASN A 221 36.14 -9.81 -2.28
C ASN A 221 34.96 -10.55 -2.98
N THR A 222 34.42 -11.59 -2.37
CA THR A 222 33.18 -12.25 -2.77
C THR A 222 31.91 -11.53 -2.26
N ILE A 223 32.07 -10.46 -1.49
CA ILE A 223 31.00 -9.61 -0.96
C ILE A 223 31.19 -8.18 -1.47
N LEU A 224 30.10 -7.60 -1.96
CA LEU A 224 29.94 -6.17 -2.17
C LEU A 224 29.34 -5.56 -0.91
N ILE A 225 29.97 -4.52 -0.38
CA ILE A 225 29.52 -3.78 0.79
C ILE A 225 28.80 -2.54 0.29
N LEU A 226 27.53 -2.39 0.63
CA LEU A 226 26.75 -1.19 0.39
C LEU A 226 26.63 -0.43 1.69
N ARG A 227 27.29 0.72 1.78
CA ARG A 227 27.27 1.57 2.97
C ARG A 227 26.31 2.75 2.73
N PRO A 228 25.18 2.85 3.44
CA PRO A 228 24.30 4.01 3.33
C PRO A 228 25.06 5.31 3.61
N LYS A 229 24.84 6.32 2.76
CA LYS A 229 25.46 7.63 2.95
C LYS A 229 24.73 8.39 4.06
N PRO A 230 25.43 8.99 5.04
CA PRO A 230 24.79 9.63 6.18
C PRO A 230 23.93 10.85 5.80
N GLU A 231 24.29 11.55 4.71
CA GLU A 231 23.51 12.66 4.15
C GLU A 231 22.22 12.23 3.42
N VAL A 232 22.04 10.94 3.13
CA VAL A 232 20.83 10.44 2.47
C VAL A 232 20.03 9.61 3.47
N ASN A 233 18.85 10.10 3.84
CA ASN A 233 17.94 9.36 4.70
C ASN A 233 17.36 8.15 3.94
N VAL A 234 18.03 7.00 4.04
CA VAL A 234 17.63 5.75 3.40
C VAL A 234 17.30 4.73 4.47
N ASP A 235 16.10 4.14 4.37
CA ASP A 235 15.71 3.00 5.18
C ASP A 235 16.46 1.74 4.71
N GLY A 236 17.46 1.32 5.48
CA GLY A 236 18.32 0.19 5.16
C GLY A 236 17.58 -1.15 5.06
N ASP A 237 16.52 -1.35 5.84
CA ASP A 237 15.71 -2.57 5.79
C ASP A 237 14.93 -2.63 4.47
N PHE A 238 14.32 -1.50 4.07
CA PHE A 238 13.60 -1.41 2.82
C PHE A 238 14.52 -1.59 1.62
N LEU A 239 15.69 -0.95 1.65
CA LEU A 239 16.70 -1.14 0.61
C LEU A 239 17.13 -2.61 0.54
N THR A 240 17.33 -3.27 1.68
CA THR A 240 17.68 -4.69 1.75
C THR A 240 16.56 -5.56 1.17
N ALA A 241 15.30 -5.30 1.53
CA ALA A 241 14.14 -6.03 1.00
C ALA A 241 14.00 -5.82 -0.52
N TYR A 242 14.21 -4.59 -1.01
CA TYR A 242 14.22 -4.27 -2.44
C TYR A 242 15.32 -5.04 -3.16
N LEU A 243 16.55 -5.06 -2.62
CA LEU A 243 17.67 -5.82 -3.18
C LEU A 243 17.42 -7.33 -3.22
N GLN A 244 16.65 -7.87 -2.28
CA GLN A 244 16.27 -9.28 -2.25
C GLN A 244 15.10 -9.64 -3.17
N SER A 245 14.41 -8.63 -3.74
CA SER A 245 13.27 -8.83 -4.62
C SER A 245 13.69 -9.29 -6.03
N ASP A 246 12.76 -9.90 -6.76
CA ASP A 246 12.98 -10.29 -8.15
C ASP A 246 13.16 -9.06 -9.07
N HIS A 247 12.72 -7.86 -8.63
CA HIS A 247 12.82 -6.62 -9.39
C HIS A 247 14.26 -6.23 -9.73
N VAL A 248 15.17 -6.34 -8.77
CA VAL A 248 16.58 -5.98 -8.96
C VAL A 248 17.26 -6.96 -9.90
N VAL A 249 16.88 -8.24 -9.86
CA VAL A 249 17.38 -9.25 -10.81
C VAL A 249 16.95 -8.91 -12.23
N HIS A 250 15.70 -8.48 -12.43
CA HIS A 250 15.22 -8.02 -13.73
C HIS A 250 15.98 -6.78 -14.23
N ALA A 251 16.25 -5.81 -13.36
CA ALA A 251 17.04 -4.63 -13.70
C ALA A 251 18.50 -4.98 -14.08
N LEU A 252 19.13 -5.90 -13.34
CA LEU A 252 20.47 -6.39 -13.65
C LEU A 252 20.53 -7.11 -15.01
N ARG A 253 19.54 -7.94 -15.33
CA ARG A 253 19.44 -8.60 -16.64
C ARG A 253 19.22 -7.59 -17.77
N ALA A 254 18.43 -6.55 -17.55
CA ALA A 254 18.29 -5.43 -18.48
C ALA A 254 19.61 -4.67 -18.72
N GLN A 255 20.57 -4.75 -17.79
CA GLN A 255 21.93 -4.23 -17.96
C GLN A 255 22.91 -5.26 -18.55
N GLY A 256 22.48 -6.50 -18.80
CA GLY A 256 23.32 -7.58 -19.36
C GLY A 256 24.15 -8.34 -18.34
N ILE A 257 23.79 -8.27 -17.06
CA ILE A 257 24.54 -8.90 -15.95
C ILE A 257 23.94 -10.26 -15.62
N ALA A 258 24.71 -11.32 -15.84
CA ALA A 258 24.20 -12.70 -15.72
C ALA A 258 24.66 -13.43 -14.44
N GLN A 259 25.92 -13.29 -14.03
CA GLN A 259 26.49 -14.12 -12.95
C GLN A 259 27.32 -13.36 -11.92
N ARG A 260 28.04 -12.30 -12.31
CA ARG A 260 28.90 -11.53 -11.39
C ARG A 260 28.46 -10.08 -11.35
N LEU A 261 28.29 -9.57 -10.14
CA LEU A 261 27.96 -8.19 -9.86
C LEU A 261 29.24 -7.35 -9.80
N TYR A 262 29.20 -6.21 -10.48
CA TYR A 262 30.24 -5.20 -10.42
C TYR A 262 29.68 -3.94 -9.78
N ALA A 263 30.52 -3.23 -9.01
CA ALA A 263 30.10 -2.04 -8.27
C ALA A 263 29.50 -0.97 -9.19
N GLN A 264 30.09 -0.75 -10.37
CA GLN A 264 29.61 0.24 -11.33
C GLN A 264 28.21 -0.07 -11.84
N SER A 265 27.93 -1.33 -12.20
CA SER A 265 26.61 -1.70 -12.71
C SER A 265 25.55 -1.69 -11.61
N LEU A 266 25.93 -2.13 -10.41
CA LEU A 266 25.06 -2.08 -9.24
C LEU A 266 24.68 -0.63 -8.89
N ALA A 267 25.60 0.32 -9.04
CA ALA A 267 25.36 1.74 -8.78
C ALA A 267 24.27 2.36 -9.69
N GLU A 268 24.08 1.84 -10.90
CA GLU A 268 23.12 2.37 -11.89
C GLU A 268 21.71 1.79 -11.74
N ILE A 269 21.49 0.84 -10.82
CA ILE A 269 20.17 0.23 -10.62
C ILE A 269 19.19 1.29 -10.12
N PRO A 270 18.00 1.43 -10.73
CA PRO A 270 16.94 2.29 -10.22
C PRO A 270 16.41 1.72 -8.90
N VAL A 271 16.37 2.53 -7.86
CA VAL A 271 15.89 2.16 -6.53
C VAL A 271 14.76 3.11 -6.14
N PRO A 272 13.60 2.59 -5.71
CA PRO A 272 12.54 3.42 -5.14
C PRO A 272 13.01 4.03 -3.82
N VAL A 273 12.70 5.30 -3.62
CA VAL A 273 12.91 6.04 -2.38
C VAL A 273 11.54 6.37 -1.83
N GLN A 274 11.25 5.81 -0.66
CA GLN A 274 9.97 5.96 0.04
C GLN A 274 9.63 7.44 0.23
N ASP A 275 8.40 7.79 -0.13
CA ASP A 275 7.76 9.00 0.40
C ASP A 275 7.42 8.83 1.90
N GLU A 276 6.85 9.89 2.49
CA GLU A 276 6.56 9.91 3.92
C GLU A 276 5.46 8.93 4.32
N GLU A 277 4.46 8.73 3.44
CA GLU A 277 3.33 7.83 3.71
C GLU A 277 3.81 6.37 3.74
N VAL A 278 4.55 5.95 2.71
CA VAL A 278 5.13 4.60 2.63
C VAL A 278 6.10 4.34 3.79
N ARG A 279 6.92 5.34 4.14
CA ARG A 279 7.86 5.22 5.26
C ARG A 279 7.12 5.02 6.59
N THR A 280 6.07 5.81 6.83
CA THR A 280 5.26 5.71 8.04
C THR A 280 4.60 4.33 8.14
N VAL A 281 3.95 3.87 7.07
CA VAL A 281 3.32 2.54 7.02
C VAL A 281 4.34 1.43 7.28
N LEU A 282 5.54 1.50 6.69
CA LEU A 282 6.58 0.50 6.92
C LEU A 282 7.11 0.52 8.35
N HIS A 283 7.29 1.71 8.92
CA HIS A 283 7.67 1.86 10.33
C HIS A 283 6.62 1.21 11.24
N ASP A 284 5.33 1.48 11.00
CA ASP A 284 4.23 0.98 11.82
C ASP A 284 4.06 -0.54 11.69
N LEU A 285 4.20 -1.09 10.48
CA LEU A 285 4.21 -2.53 10.25
C LEU A 285 5.36 -3.23 11.01
N ARG A 286 6.56 -2.64 11.02
CA ARG A 286 7.70 -3.18 11.79
C ARG A 286 7.49 -3.05 13.29
N ALA A 287 6.95 -1.94 13.76
CA ALA A 287 6.60 -1.76 15.16
C ALA A 287 5.57 -2.80 15.63
N ALA A 288 4.54 -3.06 14.81
CA ALA A 288 3.56 -4.11 15.05
C ALA A 288 4.20 -5.51 15.07
N ALA A 289 5.05 -5.83 14.09
CA ALA A 289 5.75 -7.11 14.02
C ALA A 289 6.65 -7.36 15.24
N ARG A 290 7.38 -6.33 15.70
CA ARG A 290 8.17 -6.40 16.94
C ARG A 290 7.30 -6.67 18.15
N THR A 291 6.20 -5.92 18.29
CA THR A 291 5.25 -6.08 19.40
C THR A 291 4.67 -7.51 19.44
N LEU A 292 4.31 -8.07 18.30
CA LEU A 292 3.82 -9.45 18.20
C LEU A 292 4.89 -10.48 18.59
N SER A 293 6.14 -10.27 18.15
CA SER A 293 7.28 -11.11 18.53
C SER A 293 7.59 -11.04 20.03
N GLU A 294 7.51 -9.85 20.63
CA GLU A 294 7.64 -9.67 22.08
C GLU A 294 6.54 -10.43 22.84
N TRP A 295 5.29 -10.36 22.37
CA TRP A 295 4.19 -11.12 22.99
C TRP A 295 4.37 -12.63 22.88
N GLN A 296 4.92 -13.12 21.77
CA GLN A 296 5.31 -14.51 21.62
C GLN A 296 6.42 -14.87 22.62
N GLY A 297 7.46 -14.04 22.71
CA GLY A 297 8.57 -14.21 23.65
C GLY A 297 8.12 -14.25 25.11
N GLU A 298 7.18 -13.39 25.51
CA GLU A 298 6.55 -13.39 26.84
C GLU A 298 5.86 -14.73 27.14
N ALA A 299 5.10 -15.27 26.17
CA ALA A 299 4.42 -16.55 26.33
C ALA A 299 5.42 -17.72 26.46
N ASP A 300 6.44 -17.75 25.62
CA ASP A 300 7.49 -18.78 25.66
C ASP A 300 8.35 -18.70 26.92
N ALA A 301 8.62 -17.49 27.41
CA ALA A 301 9.34 -17.27 28.68
C ALA A 301 8.53 -17.76 29.88
N ALA A 302 7.22 -17.50 29.91
CA ALA A 302 6.34 -17.99 30.98
C ALA A 302 6.23 -19.53 31.00
N LEU A 303 6.29 -20.18 29.84
CA LEU A 303 6.33 -21.64 29.74
C LEU A 303 7.69 -22.21 30.21
N ARG A 304 8.80 -21.59 29.79
CA ARG A 304 10.15 -22.04 30.18
C ARG A 304 10.43 -21.86 31.67
N SER A 305 9.97 -20.76 32.25
CA SER A 305 10.19 -20.43 33.67
C SER A 305 9.29 -21.19 34.64
N LEU A 306 8.40 -22.07 34.17
CA LEU A 306 7.39 -22.73 35.01
C LEU A 306 7.98 -23.46 36.23
N PHE A 307 9.21 -23.98 36.11
CA PHE A 307 9.89 -24.74 37.16
C PHE A 307 11.03 -23.96 37.85
N ASP A 308 11.21 -22.69 37.51
CA ASP A 308 12.30 -21.86 38.05
C ASP A 308 11.88 -21.07 39.31
N PHE A 309 10.61 -21.16 39.71
CA PHE A 309 10.08 -20.47 40.90
C PHE A 309 10.40 -21.24 42.19
N GLU A 310 10.63 -20.49 43.28
CA GLU A 310 10.86 -21.05 44.62
C GLU A 310 9.69 -21.89 45.14
N SER A 311 8.46 -21.60 44.69
CA SER A 311 7.27 -22.38 45.04
C SER A 311 6.36 -22.66 43.85
N ALA A 312 5.74 -23.84 43.85
CA ALA A 312 4.74 -24.22 42.85
C ALA A 312 3.50 -23.32 42.89
N ARG A 313 3.23 -22.66 44.03
CA ARG A 313 2.13 -21.70 44.17
C ARG A 313 2.40 -20.45 43.34
N ASP A 314 3.64 -19.93 43.39
CA ASP A 314 4.03 -18.72 42.68
C ASP A 314 4.13 -18.98 41.18
N ALA A 315 4.69 -20.12 40.78
CA ALA A 315 4.67 -20.59 39.39
C ALA A 315 3.26 -20.63 38.81
N ARG A 316 2.30 -21.20 39.57
CA ARG A 316 0.90 -21.28 39.16
C ARG A 316 0.24 -19.90 39.06
N ALA A 317 0.51 -18.98 39.99
CA ALA A 317 -0.03 -17.63 39.96
C ALA A 317 0.46 -16.87 38.73
N HIS A 318 1.78 -16.91 38.48
CA HIS A 318 2.41 -16.29 37.30
C HIS A 318 1.84 -16.85 35.99
N LEU A 319 1.74 -18.19 35.86
CA LEU A 319 1.20 -18.82 34.66
C LEU A 319 -0.27 -18.43 34.40
N LEU A 320 -1.09 -18.33 35.45
CA LEU A 320 -2.50 -17.94 35.31
C LEU A 320 -2.66 -16.46 34.90
N GLU A 321 -1.81 -15.58 35.42
CA GLU A 321 -1.80 -14.16 35.08
C GLU A 321 -1.33 -13.94 33.64
N THR A 322 -0.16 -14.46 33.28
CA THR A 322 0.37 -14.37 31.92
C THR A 322 -0.58 -15.03 30.92
N GLY A 323 -1.08 -16.22 31.25
CA GLY A 323 -2.07 -16.93 30.43
C GLY A 323 -3.38 -16.14 30.24
N ARG A 324 -3.81 -15.36 31.25
CA ARG A 324 -5.00 -14.48 31.11
C ARG A 324 -4.71 -13.34 30.13
N ARG A 325 -3.57 -12.67 30.26
CA ARG A 325 -3.17 -11.56 29.37
C ARG A 325 -3.02 -12.02 27.91
N VAL A 326 -2.34 -13.14 27.67
CA VAL A 326 -2.16 -13.70 26.33
C VAL A 326 -3.52 -14.05 25.70
N ARG A 327 -4.43 -14.70 26.43
CA ARG A 327 -5.79 -14.99 25.93
C ARG A 327 -6.62 -13.74 25.68
N GLN A 328 -6.43 -12.66 26.43
CA GLN A 328 -7.13 -11.39 26.18
C GLN A 328 -6.62 -10.74 24.89
N ARG A 329 -5.30 -10.70 24.67
CA ARG A 329 -4.70 -10.21 23.42
C ARG A 329 -5.17 -11.02 22.22
N GLU A 330 -5.14 -12.34 22.33
CA GLU A 330 -5.60 -13.24 21.26
C GLU A 330 -7.08 -13.05 20.93
N ARG A 331 -7.94 -12.89 21.93
CA ARG A 331 -9.37 -12.61 21.70
C ARG A 331 -9.59 -11.26 21.04
N ALA A 332 -8.88 -10.22 21.47
CA ALA A 332 -8.96 -8.90 20.86
C ALA A 332 -8.50 -8.94 19.39
N ALA A 333 -7.38 -9.62 19.10
CA ALA A 333 -6.89 -9.82 17.74
C ALA A 333 -7.92 -10.55 16.87
N ARG A 334 -8.50 -11.65 17.36
CA ARG A 334 -9.57 -12.38 16.64
C ARG A 334 -10.82 -11.55 16.38
N GLN A 335 -11.16 -10.64 17.29
CA GLN A 335 -12.30 -9.75 17.08
C GLN A 335 -12.00 -8.77 15.95
N ILE A 336 -10.76 -8.29 15.81
CA ILE A 336 -10.36 -7.42 14.70
C ILE A 336 -10.45 -8.16 13.35
N ASP A 337 -10.30 -9.48 13.29
CA ASP A 337 -10.51 -10.21 12.02
C ASP A 337 -11.99 -10.25 11.57
N ASP A 338 -12.94 -9.92 12.46
CA ASP A 338 -14.36 -9.83 12.13
C ASP A 338 -14.72 -8.45 11.55
N LEU A 339 -15.22 -8.42 10.31
CA LEU A 339 -15.65 -7.19 9.65
C LEU A 339 -16.67 -6.42 10.50
N SER A 340 -17.64 -7.11 11.10
CA SER A 340 -18.67 -6.39 11.85
C SER A 340 -18.10 -5.67 13.06
N TYR A 341 -17.24 -6.36 13.82
CA TYR A 341 -16.53 -5.73 14.92
C TYR A 341 -15.70 -4.52 14.46
N ARG A 342 -14.90 -4.65 13.39
CA ARG A 342 -14.13 -3.53 12.82
C ARG A 342 -15.01 -2.34 12.46
N LEU A 343 -16.14 -2.56 11.78
CA LEU A 343 -17.05 -1.48 11.41
C LEU A 343 -17.66 -0.80 12.64
N ARG A 344 -17.99 -1.56 13.70
CA ARG A 344 -18.60 -1.02 14.93
C ARG A 344 -17.64 -0.20 15.78
N ILE A 345 -16.34 -0.45 15.73
CA ILE A 345 -15.34 0.29 16.52
C ILE A 345 -14.59 1.34 15.69
N GLY A 346 -14.44 1.10 14.39
CA GLY A 346 -13.56 1.86 13.51
C GLY A 346 -14.28 2.92 12.70
N LEU A 347 -15.58 2.78 12.39
CA LEU A 347 -16.27 3.82 11.63
C LEU A 347 -16.65 5.04 12.48
N PRO A 348 -16.81 6.23 11.87
CA PRO A 348 -17.41 7.39 12.54
C PRO A 348 -18.76 7.07 13.16
N HIS A 349 -19.04 7.67 14.33
CA HIS A 349 -20.18 7.29 15.17
C HIS A 349 -21.52 7.15 14.43
N PRO A 350 -21.93 8.07 13.54
CA PRO A 350 -23.19 7.94 12.83
C PRO A 350 -23.31 6.65 12.01
N LEU A 351 -22.21 6.21 11.41
CA LEU A 351 -22.16 5.00 10.59
C LEU A 351 -22.09 3.75 11.45
N ALA A 352 -21.23 3.75 12.47
CA ALA A 352 -21.09 2.62 13.39
C ALA A 352 -22.40 2.34 14.16
N TYR A 353 -23.10 3.39 14.58
CA TYR A 353 -24.41 3.29 15.22
C TYR A 353 -25.46 2.68 14.28
N ARG A 354 -25.57 3.19 13.04
CA ARG A 354 -26.52 2.67 12.06
C ARG A 354 -26.20 1.23 11.64
N TRP A 355 -24.93 0.89 11.51
CA TRP A 355 -24.48 -0.47 11.23
C TRP A 355 -24.91 -1.43 12.34
N ARG A 356 -24.74 -1.06 13.61
CA ARG A 356 -25.21 -1.87 14.75
C ARG A 356 -26.71 -2.16 14.68
N LEU A 357 -27.53 -1.17 14.32
CA LEU A 357 -28.97 -1.36 14.14
C LEU A 357 -29.26 -2.31 12.97
N ALA A 358 -28.65 -2.07 11.80
CA ALA A 358 -28.82 -2.89 10.62
C ALA A 358 -28.34 -4.34 10.81
N GLU A 359 -27.27 -4.56 11.57
CA GLU A 359 -26.75 -5.89 11.86
C GLU A 359 -27.71 -6.69 12.76
N THR A 360 -28.28 -6.03 13.76
CA THR A 360 -29.17 -6.66 14.74
C THR A 360 -30.64 -6.63 14.29
N ALA A 361 -30.90 -6.11 13.11
CA ALA A 361 -32.22 -5.98 12.51
C ALA A 361 -32.90 -7.35 12.37
N GLN A 362 -34.14 -7.44 12.87
CA GLN A 362 -34.99 -8.60 12.61
C GLN A 362 -35.47 -8.58 11.14
N PRO A 363 -35.85 -9.73 10.56
CA PRO A 363 -36.37 -9.81 9.19
C PRO A 363 -37.81 -9.27 9.08
N THR A 364 -38.00 -8.02 9.50
CA THR A 364 -39.25 -7.26 9.49
C THR A 364 -39.12 -6.07 8.54
N LEU A 365 -40.24 -5.37 8.27
CA LEU A 365 -40.21 -4.14 7.46
C LEU A 365 -39.39 -3.03 8.15
N GLU A 366 -39.39 -3.00 9.48
CA GLU A 366 -38.55 -2.08 10.27
C GLU A 366 -37.07 -2.40 10.07
N GLY A 367 -36.67 -3.67 10.23
CA GLY A 367 -35.30 -4.08 9.99
C GLY A 367 -34.83 -3.87 8.54
N TYR A 368 -35.74 -4.02 7.56
CA TYR A 368 -35.47 -3.64 6.18
C TYR A 368 -35.15 -2.15 6.04
N ARG A 369 -35.90 -1.28 6.73
CA ARG A 369 -35.66 0.16 6.72
C ARG A 369 -34.37 0.54 7.45
N ASP A 370 -34.02 -0.12 8.56
CA ASP A 370 -32.75 0.11 9.25
C ASP A 370 -31.55 -0.12 8.33
N VAL A 371 -31.60 -1.18 7.50
CA VAL A 371 -30.57 -1.46 6.50
C VAL A 371 -30.49 -0.35 5.44
N LEU A 372 -31.63 0.10 4.91
CA LEU A 372 -31.67 1.14 3.89
C LEU A 372 -31.28 2.53 4.43
N GLU A 373 -31.67 2.86 5.66
CA GLU A 373 -31.27 4.09 6.33
C GLU A 373 -29.77 4.10 6.61
N CYS A 374 -29.17 2.96 6.99
CA CYS A 374 -27.71 2.86 7.13
C CYS A 374 -27.00 3.17 5.81
N ALA A 375 -27.52 2.67 4.68
CA ALA A 375 -26.96 2.96 3.36
C ALA A 375 -27.10 4.45 2.98
N GLU A 376 -28.27 5.05 3.22
CA GLU A 376 -28.55 6.46 2.93
C GLU A 376 -27.66 7.40 3.77
N ILE A 377 -27.49 7.12 5.07
CA ILE A 377 -26.61 7.88 5.95
C ILE A 377 -25.13 7.69 5.57
N GLY A 378 -24.73 6.47 5.18
CA GLY A 378 -23.40 6.21 4.61
C GLY A 378 -23.12 7.08 3.39
N ALA A 379 -24.06 7.14 2.46
CA ALA A 379 -23.96 7.98 1.27
C ALA A 379 -23.88 9.47 1.62
N CYS A 380 -24.74 9.94 2.52
CA CYS A 380 -24.75 11.31 2.98
C CYS A 380 -23.39 11.68 3.59
N TYR A 381 -22.90 10.90 4.55
CA TYR A 381 -21.63 11.16 5.24
C TYR A 381 -20.46 11.25 4.25
N LEU A 382 -20.33 10.28 3.33
CA LEU A 382 -19.30 10.28 2.29
C LEU A 382 -19.43 11.49 1.36
N ALA A 383 -20.66 11.86 0.97
CA ALA A 383 -20.88 13.02 0.12
C ALA A 383 -20.48 14.32 0.82
N LEU A 384 -20.71 14.43 2.13
CA LEU A 384 -20.26 15.60 2.90
C LEU A 384 -18.73 15.66 3.00
N ILE A 385 -18.03 14.52 3.12
CA ILE A 385 -16.56 14.48 3.01
C ILE A 385 -16.11 14.98 1.62
N VAL A 386 -16.78 14.55 0.54
CA VAL A 386 -16.51 15.08 -0.81
C VAL A 386 -16.67 16.59 -0.86
N LEU A 387 -17.72 17.16 -0.25
CA LEU A 387 -17.93 18.61 -0.26
C LEU A 387 -16.80 19.36 0.47
N VAL A 388 -16.30 18.83 1.59
CA VAL A 388 -15.13 19.38 2.30
C VAL A 388 -13.89 19.31 1.41
N MET A 389 -13.55 18.13 0.89
CA MET A 389 -12.40 17.90 0.02
C MET A 389 -12.43 18.81 -1.23
N MET A 390 -13.58 18.91 -1.90
CA MET A 390 -13.75 19.71 -3.10
C MET A 390 -13.57 21.20 -2.83
N ARG A 391 -14.03 21.68 -1.67
CA ARG A 391 -13.83 23.07 -1.24
C ARG A 391 -12.36 23.39 -1.04
N GLU A 392 -11.59 22.50 -0.45
CA GLU A 392 -10.15 22.69 -0.21
C GLU A 392 -9.34 22.71 -1.50
N VAL A 393 -9.70 21.84 -2.45
CA VAL A 393 -9.09 21.82 -3.78
C VAL A 393 -9.56 22.98 -4.67
N GLY A 394 -10.60 23.71 -4.25
CA GLY A 394 -11.21 24.81 -5.02
C GLY A 394 -11.93 24.32 -6.27
N GLU A 395 -12.55 23.15 -6.21
CA GLU A 395 -13.29 22.51 -7.30
C GLU A 395 -14.79 22.51 -7.01
N PRO A 396 -15.65 23.06 -7.89
CA PRO A 396 -17.09 23.12 -7.63
C PRO A 396 -17.77 21.77 -7.86
N VAL A 397 -18.73 21.39 -7.03
CA VAL A 397 -19.60 20.23 -7.29
C VAL A 397 -20.84 20.71 -8.05
N GLY A 398 -21.01 20.28 -9.29
CA GLY A 398 -22.11 20.70 -10.18
C GLY A 398 -23.48 20.37 -9.60
N HIS A 399 -23.67 19.15 -9.10
CA HIS A 399 -24.94 18.71 -8.50
C HIS A 399 -25.33 19.54 -7.27
N LEU A 400 -24.37 20.18 -6.59
CA LEU A 400 -24.64 21.02 -5.42
C LEU A 400 -25.51 22.23 -5.78
N ALA A 401 -25.32 22.82 -6.96
CA ALA A 401 -26.13 23.93 -7.42
C ALA A 401 -27.60 23.53 -7.69
N GLU A 402 -27.81 22.34 -8.27
CA GLU A 402 -29.15 21.79 -8.47
C GLU A 402 -29.83 21.48 -7.14
N MET A 403 -29.06 20.92 -6.19
CA MET A 403 -29.52 20.65 -4.84
C MET A 403 -29.91 21.93 -4.10
N ALA A 404 -29.11 23.00 -4.21
CA ALA A 404 -29.39 24.31 -3.61
C ALA A 404 -30.65 24.96 -4.20
N ASP A 405 -30.85 24.92 -5.53
CA ASP A 405 -32.10 25.38 -6.18
C ASP A 405 -33.30 24.64 -5.63
N ARG A 406 -33.21 23.31 -5.56
CA ARG A 406 -34.32 22.48 -5.11
C ARG A 406 -34.65 22.70 -3.64
N LEU A 407 -33.64 22.83 -2.77
CA LEU A 407 -33.82 23.15 -1.35
C LEU A 407 -34.42 24.54 -1.16
N THR A 408 -33.93 25.55 -1.89
CA THR A 408 -34.29 26.95 -1.67
C THR A 408 -35.63 27.32 -2.30
N ASN A 409 -35.83 26.95 -3.56
CA ASN A 409 -36.97 27.42 -4.36
C ASN A 409 -38.14 26.44 -4.39
N ARG A 410 -37.88 25.13 -4.26
CA ARG A 410 -38.92 24.08 -4.35
C ARG A 410 -39.32 23.50 -2.99
N GLY A 411 -38.54 23.78 -1.94
CA GLY A 411 -38.78 23.28 -0.58
C GLY A 411 -38.70 21.75 -0.47
N HIS A 412 -38.06 21.08 -1.43
CA HIS A 412 -37.83 19.64 -1.35
C HIS A 412 -36.56 19.39 -0.55
N GLY A 413 -36.62 18.38 0.33
CA GLY A 413 -35.47 17.98 1.12
C GLY A 413 -34.41 17.22 0.33
N THR A 414 -33.28 17.03 1.00
CA THR A 414 -32.23 16.12 0.55
C THR A 414 -32.72 14.68 0.48
N ASN A 415 -32.15 13.88 -0.39
CA ASN A 415 -32.48 12.46 -0.51
C ASN A 415 -31.24 11.63 -0.86
N PHE A 416 -31.35 10.31 -0.72
CA PHE A 416 -30.29 9.36 -1.08
C PHE A 416 -29.72 9.62 -2.50
N GLY A 417 -30.57 9.90 -3.50
CA GLY A 417 -30.12 10.17 -4.86
C GLY A 417 -29.19 11.37 -5.02
N ASP A 418 -29.34 12.40 -4.19
CA ASP A 418 -28.45 13.56 -4.20
C ASP A 418 -27.04 13.19 -3.75
N TRP A 419 -26.95 12.42 -2.67
CA TRP A 419 -25.69 11.97 -2.11
C TRP A 419 -24.94 11.06 -3.08
N VAL A 420 -25.64 10.11 -3.70
CA VAL A 420 -25.02 9.23 -4.72
C VAL A 420 -24.53 10.03 -5.93
N THR A 421 -25.28 11.04 -6.37
CA THR A 421 -24.86 11.88 -7.51
C THR A 421 -23.59 12.65 -7.21
N ILE A 422 -23.47 13.26 -6.02
CA ILE A 422 -22.25 13.95 -5.58
C ILE A 422 -21.04 13.00 -5.58
N LEU A 423 -21.19 11.79 -5.06
CA LEU A 423 -20.13 10.79 -5.00
C LEU A 423 -19.64 10.37 -6.39
N ARG A 424 -20.57 10.12 -7.32
CA ARG A 424 -20.23 9.76 -8.71
C ARG A 424 -19.60 10.91 -9.48
N GLU A 425 -20.07 12.13 -9.28
CA GLU A 425 -19.47 13.32 -9.89
C GLU A 425 -18.01 13.47 -9.46
N ALA A 426 -17.72 13.29 -8.17
CA ALA A 426 -16.36 13.34 -7.65
C ALA A 426 -15.43 12.27 -8.24
N ARG A 427 -15.90 11.01 -8.33
CA ARG A 427 -15.16 9.90 -8.96
C ARG A 427 -14.70 10.23 -10.40
N ASP A 428 -15.58 10.87 -11.16
CA ASP A 428 -15.39 11.10 -12.59
C ASP A 428 -14.55 12.38 -12.88
N LYS A 429 -14.21 13.17 -11.84
CA LYS A 429 -13.40 14.39 -11.98
C LYS A 429 -11.94 14.12 -12.30
N LYS A 430 -11.50 14.53 -13.49
CA LYS A 430 -10.10 14.40 -13.96
C LYS A 430 -9.09 15.18 -13.12
N ARG A 431 -9.45 16.38 -12.62
CA ARG A 431 -8.50 17.22 -11.85
C ARG A 431 -8.05 16.54 -10.55
N LEU A 432 -8.93 15.77 -9.90
CA LEU A 432 -8.59 14.99 -8.71
C LEU A 432 -7.55 13.88 -8.99
N ARG A 433 -7.34 13.50 -10.26
CA ARG A 433 -6.28 12.56 -10.64
C ARG A 433 -4.91 13.21 -10.80
N GLN A 434 -4.86 14.54 -10.84
CA GLN A 434 -3.65 15.32 -11.14
C GLN A 434 -3.02 15.94 -9.90
N ILE A 435 -3.75 15.98 -8.78
CA ILE A 435 -3.26 16.58 -7.53
C ILE A 435 -2.69 15.45 -6.68
N THR A 436 -1.44 15.61 -6.29
CA THR A 436 -0.77 14.78 -5.30
C THR A 436 -1.19 15.21 -3.90
N ASN A 437 -1.48 14.26 -3.01
CA ASN A 437 -1.84 14.50 -1.60
C ASN A 437 -3.19 15.23 -1.38
N ILE A 438 -4.27 14.69 -1.94
CA ILE A 438 -5.64 15.18 -1.68
C ILE A 438 -6.16 14.52 -0.39
N PRO A 439 -6.72 15.27 0.58
CA PRO A 439 -7.30 14.67 1.77
C PRO A 439 -8.53 13.83 1.39
N PHE A 440 -8.72 12.69 2.06
CA PHE A 440 -9.87 11.80 1.87
C PHE A 440 -10.02 11.24 0.43
N TYR A 441 -8.92 11.09 -0.31
CA TYR A 441 -8.93 10.68 -1.72
C TYR A 441 -9.71 9.37 -1.99
N GLU A 442 -9.71 8.44 -1.05
CA GLU A 442 -10.37 7.14 -1.05
C GLU A 442 -11.88 7.26 -1.28
N VAL A 443 -12.50 8.35 -0.79
CA VAL A 443 -13.92 8.65 -1.01
C VAL A 443 -14.24 8.80 -2.50
N THR A 444 -13.26 9.16 -3.33
CA THR A 444 -13.43 9.24 -4.80
C THR A 444 -13.27 7.90 -5.49
N ARG A 445 -12.78 6.87 -4.80
CA ARG A 445 -12.33 5.60 -5.39
C ARG A 445 -13.14 4.38 -5.00
N PHE A 446 -13.84 4.40 -3.88
CA PHE A 446 -14.57 3.20 -3.43
C PHE A 446 -15.65 2.73 -4.44
N LEU A 447 -16.17 3.64 -5.28
CA LEU A 447 -17.10 3.34 -6.38
C LEU A 447 -16.41 2.97 -7.71
N ASP A 448 -15.08 2.90 -7.77
CA ASP A 448 -14.35 2.36 -8.95
C ASP A 448 -14.57 0.84 -9.06
N ASN A 449 -14.87 0.16 -7.94
CA ASN A 449 -15.23 -1.26 -7.95
C ASN A 449 -16.69 -1.44 -8.42
N PRO A 450 -16.93 -2.09 -9.58
CA PRO A 450 -18.29 -2.27 -10.11
C PRO A 450 -19.21 -3.07 -9.18
N VAL A 451 -18.67 -3.97 -8.35
CA VAL A 451 -19.45 -4.76 -7.39
C VAL A 451 -20.06 -3.82 -6.33
N VAL A 452 -19.25 -2.87 -5.84
CA VAL A 452 -19.67 -1.88 -4.84
C VAL A 452 -20.69 -0.91 -5.43
N ASP A 453 -20.43 -0.33 -6.60
CA ASP A 453 -21.34 0.62 -7.25
C ASP A 453 -22.71 -0.04 -7.58
N ASN A 454 -22.70 -1.31 -7.96
CA ASN A 454 -23.92 -2.08 -8.20
C ASN A 454 -24.71 -2.36 -6.89
N ALA A 455 -24.03 -2.76 -5.81
CA ALA A 455 -24.67 -2.94 -4.50
C ALA A 455 -25.28 -1.64 -3.98
N PHE A 456 -24.54 -0.54 -4.09
CA PHE A 456 -24.99 0.80 -3.72
C PHE A 456 -26.21 1.25 -4.54
N SER A 457 -26.21 0.97 -5.85
CA SER A 457 -27.34 1.26 -6.75
C SER A 457 -28.60 0.47 -6.37
N ARG A 458 -28.45 -0.82 -6.00
CA ARG A 458 -29.58 -1.64 -5.53
C ARG A 458 -30.16 -1.14 -4.22
N LEU A 459 -29.32 -0.75 -3.25
CA LEU A 459 -29.77 -0.15 -2.00
C LEU A 459 -30.54 1.16 -2.24
N LYS A 460 -30.03 2.02 -3.11
CA LYS A 460 -30.73 3.25 -3.51
C LYS A 460 -32.09 2.93 -4.13
N GLN A 461 -32.15 2.01 -5.10
CA GLN A 461 -33.40 1.62 -5.75
C GLN A 461 -34.41 1.06 -4.74
N ASN A 462 -33.96 0.21 -3.82
CA ASN A 462 -34.76 -0.34 -2.73
C ASN A 462 -35.31 0.76 -1.81
N ARG A 463 -34.50 1.77 -1.49
CA ARG A 463 -34.93 2.94 -0.71
C ARG A 463 -35.99 3.76 -1.45
N ASP A 464 -35.78 4.03 -2.73
CA ASP A 464 -36.75 4.73 -3.57
C ASP A 464 -38.05 3.93 -3.66
N ASP A 465 -37.99 2.61 -3.76
CA ASP A 465 -39.17 1.75 -3.79
C ASP A 465 -39.93 1.76 -2.46
N ASP A 466 -39.25 1.66 -1.31
CA ASP A 466 -39.90 1.79 0.01
C ASP A 466 -40.57 3.16 0.20
N ALA A 467 -39.88 4.25 -0.17
CA ALA A 467 -40.40 5.61 -0.07
C ALA A 467 -41.68 5.83 -0.90
N HIS A 468 -41.82 5.12 -2.03
CA HIS A 468 -43.01 5.17 -2.89
C HIS A 468 -44.04 4.06 -2.58
N GLY A 469 -43.90 3.33 -1.48
CA GLY A 469 -44.82 2.25 -1.10
C GLY A 469 -44.75 0.98 -1.97
N ARG A 470 -43.69 0.88 -2.78
CA ARG A 470 -43.32 -0.29 -3.60
C ARG A 470 -42.31 -1.22 -2.91
N GLY A 471 -42.03 -0.98 -1.63
CA GLY A 471 -41.21 -1.85 -0.79
C GLY A 471 -41.84 -3.23 -0.55
N PRO A 472 -41.08 -4.15 0.08
CA PRO A 472 -41.49 -5.54 0.24
C PRO A 472 -42.69 -5.75 1.15
N ARG A 473 -43.51 -6.77 0.88
CA ARG A 473 -44.74 -7.09 1.60
C ARG A 473 -44.87 -8.56 1.96
N GLY A 474 -45.23 -8.85 3.22
CA GLY A 474 -45.52 -10.21 3.66
C GLY A 474 -44.30 -11.13 3.53
N ALA A 475 -44.44 -12.23 2.78
CA ALA A 475 -43.44 -13.31 2.75
C ALA A 475 -42.10 -12.94 2.07
N GLU A 476 -42.02 -11.86 1.28
CA GLU A 476 -40.76 -11.44 0.66
C GLU A 476 -39.84 -10.65 1.59
N ILE A 477 -40.35 -10.14 2.72
CA ILE A 477 -39.60 -9.27 3.64
C ILE A 477 -38.29 -9.93 4.12
N PRO A 478 -38.27 -11.18 4.62
CA PRO A 478 -37.04 -11.79 5.10
C PRO A 478 -35.95 -11.92 4.03
N THR A 479 -36.35 -12.26 2.80
CA THR A 479 -35.43 -12.36 1.66
C THR A 479 -34.85 -11.00 1.32
N ARG A 480 -35.69 -9.95 1.24
CA ARG A 480 -35.25 -8.60 0.90
C ARG A 480 -34.37 -7.95 1.97
N VAL A 481 -34.62 -8.25 3.26
CA VAL A 481 -33.71 -7.88 4.35
C VAL A 481 -32.35 -8.53 4.16
N LYS A 482 -32.31 -9.85 3.92
CA LYS A 482 -31.06 -10.59 3.73
C LYS A 482 -30.25 -10.07 2.53
N GLU A 483 -30.92 -9.83 1.39
CA GLU A 483 -30.28 -9.30 0.17
C GLU A 483 -29.74 -7.89 0.39
N SER A 484 -30.54 -6.99 0.97
CA SER A 484 -30.12 -5.62 1.24
C SER A 484 -29.00 -5.56 2.28
N LEU A 485 -29.02 -6.44 3.29
CA LEU A 485 -27.94 -6.51 4.27
C LEU A 485 -26.62 -6.99 3.64
N ALA A 486 -26.67 -7.91 2.68
CA ALA A 486 -25.50 -8.35 1.92
C ALA A 486 -24.94 -7.22 1.04
N ASP A 487 -25.82 -6.46 0.38
CA ASP A 487 -25.42 -5.27 -0.38
C ASP A 487 -24.80 -4.20 0.54
N LEU A 488 -25.41 -3.95 1.70
CA LEU A 488 -24.89 -3.00 2.69
C LEU A 488 -23.51 -3.41 3.20
N ARG A 489 -23.30 -4.69 3.50
CA ARG A 489 -21.98 -5.22 3.91
C ARG A 489 -20.91 -4.97 2.85
N THR A 490 -21.25 -5.22 1.58
CA THR A 490 -20.34 -4.97 0.44
C THR A 490 -19.93 -3.50 0.37
N VAL A 491 -20.88 -2.59 0.61
CA VAL A 491 -20.62 -1.14 0.61
C VAL A 491 -19.80 -0.74 1.84
N LEU A 492 -20.14 -1.23 3.03
CA LEU A 492 -19.46 -0.88 4.28
C LEU A 492 -18.02 -1.38 4.34
N GLU A 493 -17.74 -2.56 3.78
CA GLU A 493 -16.38 -3.07 3.60
C GLU A 493 -15.56 -2.13 2.69
N ALA A 494 -16.14 -1.63 1.61
CA ALA A 494 -15.47 -0.71 0.70
C ALA A 494 -15.20 0.68 1.30
N VAL A 495 -15.88 1.06 2.39
CA VAL A 495 -15.70 2.34 3.09
C VAL A 495 -14.96 2.18 4.42
N GLU A 496 -14.34 1.03 4.65
CA GLU A 496 -13.54 0.78 5.86
C GLU A 496 -12.37 1.75 6.03
N PHE A 497 -11.88 2.34 4.93
CA PHE A 497 -10.88 3.40 4.97
C PHE A 497 -11.29 4.60 5.85
N LEU A 498 -12.59 4.79 6.13
CA LEU A 498 -13.06 5.82 7.06
C LEU A 498 -12.56 5.61 8.49
N SER A 499 -12.07 4.42 8.83
CA SER A 499 -11.40 4.17 10.11
C SER A 499 -10.08 4.93 10.28
N GLU A 500 -9.51 5.41 9.17
CA GLU A 500 -8.31 6.25 9.15
C GLU A 500 -8.65 7.74 9.13
N TYR A 501 -9.94 8.10 9.12
CA TYR A 501 -10.41 9.50 9.13
C TYR A 501 -11.29 9.80 10.34
N PRO A 502 -10.69 9.98 11.54
CA PRO A 502 -11.44 10.28 12.74
C PRO A 502 -12.36 11.49 12.59
N LEU A 503 -13.62 11.35 13.03
CA LEU A 503 -14.50 12.49 13.26
C LEU A 503 -14.22 13.05 14.65
N ARG A 504 -13.71 14.26 14.74
CA ARG A 504 -13.27 14.89 15.99
C ARG A 504 -14.22 16.01 16.39
N TYR A 505 -14.68 16.01 17.63
CA TYR A 505 -15.41 17.14 18.23
C TYR A 505 -14.47 17.91 19.14
N VAL A 506 -14.19 19.16 18.79
CA VAL A 506 -13.35 20.04 19.62
C VAL A 506 -14.23 20.67 20.70
N GLU A 507 -13.88 20.46 21.96
CA GLU A 507 -14.61 21.03 23.10
C GLU A 507 -14.10 22.42 23.46
N GLU A 508 -12.77 22.59 23.51
CA GLU A 508 -12.12 23.81 23.95
C GLU A 508 -10.83 24.03 23.16
N THR A 509 -10.49 25.29 22.91
CA THR A 509 -9.27 25.69 22.19
C THR A 509 -8.56 26.80 22.95
N HIS A 510 -7.25 26.71 23.06
CA HIS A 510 -6.37 27.74 23.62
C HIS A 510 -5.14 27.92 22.74
N ARG A 511 -4.96 29.11 22.17
CA ARG A 511 -3.80 29.44 21.35
C ARG A 511 -2.77 30.24 22.13
N ASP A 512 -1.54 29.76 22.12
CA ASP A 512 -0.38 30.54 22.53
C ASP A 512 0.14 31.33 21.31
N SER A 513 -0.05 32.64 21.36
CA SER A 513 0.37 33.54 20.28
C SER A 513 1.89 33.74 20.19
N ILE A 514 2.65 33.41 21.25
CA ILE A 514 4.10 33.54 21.29
C ILE A 514 4.75 32.33 20.58
N THR A 515 4.34 31.11 20.94
CA THR A 515 4.86 29.89 20.33
C THR A 515 4.19 29.57 18.99
N GLY A 516 3.00 30.13 18.74
CA GLY A 516 2.18 29.83 17.57
C GLY A 516 1.44 28.50 17.67
N ILE A 517 1.49 27.83 18.82
CA ILE A 517 0.88 26.52 19.06
C ILE A 517 -0.55 26.70 19.58
N THR A 518 -1.47 25.94 19.01
CA THR A 518 -2.85 25.83 19.48
C THR A 518 -3.03 24.52 20.22
N HIS A 519 -3.32 24.61 21.53
CA HIS A 519 -3.72 23.47 22.36
C HIS A 519 -5.24 23.34 22.32
N TYR A 520 -5.75 22.14 22.17
CA TYR A 520 -7.20 21.92 22.16
C TYR A 520 -7.58 20.59 22.80
N ARG A 521 -8.78 20.60 23.41
CA ARG A 521 -9.40 19.42 24.03
C ARG A 521 -10.46 18.88 23.09
N HIS A 522 -10.45 17.58 22.87
CA HIS A 522 -11.36 16.97 21.89
C HIS A 522 -11.82 15.58 22.27
N ARG A 523 -12.83 15.10 21.53
CA ARG A 523 -13.33 13.74 21.55
C ARG A 523 -13.29 13.16 20.15
N GLU A 524 -12.83 11.92 20.03
CA GLU A 524 -12.94 11.14 18.79
C GLU A 524 -14.31 10.47 18.74
N ILE A 525 -15.19 11.01 17.91
CA ILE A 525 -16.57 10.58 17.71
C ILE A 525 -16.60 9.37 16.77
N MET A 526 -15.97 8.29 17.24
CA MET A 526 -15.77 7.02 16.54
C MET A 526 -16.49 5.88 17.27
N GLY A 527 -16.84 4.84 16.51
CA GLY A 527 -17.49 3.65 17.02
C GLY A 527 -18.96 3.83 17.44
N ASP A 528 -19.62 2.75 17.83
CA ASP A 528 -21.08 2.72 18.05
C ASP A 528 -21.55 3.38 19.37
N HIS A 529 -20.66 4.03 20.13
CA HIS A 529 -20.95 4.64 21.42
C HIS A 529 -20.44 6.09 21.53
N VAL A 530 -21.30 7.01 21.98
CA VAL A 530 -21.00 8.45 22.14
C VAL A 530 -20.13 8.84 23.35
N LEU A 531 -19.78 7.87 24.22
CA LEU A 531 -19.08 8.16 25.48
C LEU A 531 -17.63 7.76 25.30
N VAL A 532 -16.85 8.74 24.86
CA VAL A 532 -15.43 8.60 24.55
C VAL A 532 -14.62 9.53 25.46
N PRO A 533 -13.38 9.19 25.81
CA PRO A 533 -12.53 10.04 26.65
C PRO A 533 -12.28 11.40 25.99
N VAL A 534 -12.04 12.42 26.82
CA VAL A 534 -11.51 13.71 26.35
C VAL A 534 -9.99 13.57 26.26
N LEU A 535 -9.44 13.96 25.12
CA LEU A 535 -8.02 13.96 24.85
C LEU A 535 -7.52 15.40 24.68
N GLU A 536 -6.23 15.60 24.93
CA GLU A 536 -5.53 16.86 24.70
C GLU A 536 -4.55 16.69 23.54
N THR A 537 -4.49 17.67 22.65
CA THR A 537 -3.64 17.64 21.45
C THR A 537 -3.19 19.05 21.08
N GLU A 538 -2.12 19.13 20.32
CA GLU A 538 -1.52 20.37 19.82
C GLU A 538 -1.57 20.43 18.30
N THR A 539 -1.66 21.62 17.75
CA THR A 539 -1.55 21.87 16.31
C THR A 539 -0.93 23.23 16.05
N THR A 540 -0.31 23.39 14.88
CA THR A 540 0.16 24.67 14.37
C THR A 540 -0.95 25.47 13.67
N ALA A 541 -2.14 24.87 13.49
CA ALA A 541 -3.28 25.56 12.89
C ALA A 541 -3.65 26.80 13.70
N ALA A 542 -3.82 27.92 13.00
CA ALA A 542 -4.04 29.22 13.59
C ALA A 542 -5.40 29.34 14.29
N GLU A 543 -6.43 28.68 13.76
CA GLU A 543 -7.80 28.77 14.24
C GLU A 543 -8.39 27.36 14.29
N VAL A 544 -8.64 26.87 15.51
CA VAL A 544 -9.43 25.67 15.76
C VAL A 544 -10.70 26.09 16.49
N GLU A 545 -11.83 25.99 15.81
CA GLU A 545 -13.15 26.40 16.31
C GLU A 545 -13.61 25.42 17.39
N ALA A 546 -13.76 25.93 18.62
CA ALA A 546 -14.37 25.18 19.71
C ALA A 546 -15.85 24.89 19.40
N HIS A 547 -16.36 23.79 19.93
CA HIS A 547 -17.73 23.29 19.72
C HIS A 547 -18.07 22.92 18.28
N SER A 548 -17.06 22.62 17.46
CA SER A 548 -17.22 22.23 16.06
C SER A 548 -16.67 20.84 15.76
N LEU A 549 -17.18 20.25 14.68
CA LEU A 549 -16.75 18.95 14.17
C LEU A 549 -15.66 19.15 13.11
N TYR A 550 -14.67 18.27 13.14
CA TYR A 550 -13.56 18.20 12.22
C TYR A 550 -13.41 16.78 11.67
N LEU A 551 -13.13 16.65 10.39
CA LEU A 551 -12.52 15.44 9.85
C LEU A 551 -11.01 15.56 10.04
N VAL A 552 -10.36 14.47 10.42
CA VAL A 552 -8.90 14.40 10.52
C VAL A 552 -8.39 13.57 9.35
N ASP A 553 -7.45 14.08 8.56
CA ASP A 553 -6.85 13.32 7.46
C ASP A 553 -5.73 12.38 7.96
N ARG A 554 -5.08 11.65 7.03
CA ARG A 554 -3.99 10.72 7.36
C ARG A 554 -2.74 11.43 7.90
N GLN A 555 -2.58 12.71 7.58
CA GLN A 555 -1.49 13.56 8.02
C GLN A 555 -1.77 14.17 9.41
N GLY A 556 -2.98 13.99 9.94
CA GLY A 556 -3.41 14.55 11.21
C GLY A 556 -3.92 15.99 11.10
N GLU A 557 -4.10 16.51 9.88
CA GLU A 557 -4.61 17.86 9.63
C GLU A 557 -6.11 17.91 9.95
N LEU A 558 -6.57 19.08 10.40
CA LEU A 558 -7.94 19.31 10.84
C LEU A 558 -8.76 20.01 9.75
N HIS A 559 -9.79 19.33 9.25
CA HIS A 559 -10.69 19.83 8.20
C HIS A 559 -12.06 20.14 8.79
N LEU A 560 -12.41 21.42 8.92
CA LEU A 560 -13.68 21.85 9.50
C LEU A 560 -14.86 21.40 8.62
N ILE A 561 -15.73 20.52 9.14
CA ILE A 561 -16.89 20.01 8.40
C ILE A 561 -18.15 20.88 8.57
N ARG A 562 -18.13 21.88 9.45
CA ARG A 562 -19.22 22.86 9.58
C ARG A 562 -19.36 23.66 8.26
N PRO A 563 -20.58 23.97 7.79
CA PRO A 563 -21.88 23.68 8.39
C PRO A 563 -22.50 22.33 8.00
N PHE A 564 -21.81 21.52 7.18
CA PHE A 564 -22.36 20.28 6.64
C PHE A 564 -22.75 19.28 7.74
N LEU A 565 -21.91 19.16 8.77
CA LEU A 565 -22.22 18.41 9.99
C LEU A 565 -22.12 19.31 11.22
N THR A 566 -23.07 19.16 12.14
CA THR A 566 -23.04 19.81 13.45
C THR A 566 -23.44 18.83 14.54
N ARG A 567 -22.86 18.97 15.74
CA ARG A 567 -23.22 18.16 16.91
C ARG A 567 -24.13 18.98 17.82
N ARG A 568 -25.31 18.46 18.15
CA ARG A 568 -26.33 19.19 18.94
C ARG A 568 -27.08 18.26 19.88
N GLU A 569 -27.62 18.81 20.96
CA GLU A 569 -28.52 18.08 21.85
C GLU A 569 -29.90 17.92 21.18
N CYS A 570 -30.36 16.69 21.07
CA CYS A 570 -31.64 16.35 20.47
C CYS A 570 -32.80 16.71 21.43
N PRO A 571 -33.76 17.56 21.04
CA PRO A 571 -34.88 17.93 21.91
C PRO A 571 -35.85 16.78 22.14
N VAL A 572 -35.85 15.76 21.27
CA VAL A 572 -36.75 14.60 21.38
C VAL A 572 -36.23 13.60 22.41
N CYS A 573 -34.92 13.34 22.45
CA CYS A 573 -34.36 12.27 23.26
C CYS A 573 -33.32 12.72 24.31
N GLY A 574 -32.95 14.01 24.34
CA GLY A 574 -31.99 14.57 25.29
C GLY A 574 -30.55 14.08 25.12
N ARG A 575 -30.21 13.51 23.96
CA ARG A 575 -28.84 13.03 23.67
C ARG A 575 -28.17 13.91 22.63
N TRP A 576 -26.85 13.99 22.71
CA TRP A 576 -26.03 14.57 21.66
C TRP A 576 -26.07 13.69 20.41
N GLU A 577 -26.45 14.28 19.28
CA GLU A 577 -26.58 13.64 17.97
C GLU A 577 -25.90 14.52 16.90
N ILE A 578 -25.59 13.93 15.75
CA ILE A 578 -24.96 14.60 14.61
C ILE A 578 -26.02 14.91 13.57
N TYR A 579 -26.05 16.17 13.13
CA TYR A 579 -27.10 16.72 12.28
C TYR A 579 -26.54 17.24 10.95
N PHE A 580 -27.29 17.01 9.87
CA PHE A 580 -27.08 17.58 8.54
C PHE A 580 -28.34 18.34 8.07
N LEU A 581 -28.21 19.18 7.05
CA LEU A 581 -29.35 19.89 6.46
C LEU A 581 -30.26 18.92 5.71
N ASP A 582 -31.52 18.80 6.13
CA ASP A 582 -32.53 18.01 5.41
C ASP A 582 -33.41 18.88 4.52
N ARG A 583 -33.95 19.99 5.06
CA ARG A 583 -34.89 20.87 4.35
C ARG A 583 -34.66 22.33 4.69
N TYR A 584 -35.17 23.21 3.82
CA TYR A 584 -35.24 24.64 4.08
C TYR A 584 -36.65 25.16 3.76
N ASN A 585 -37.20 25.93 4.69
CA ASN A 585 -38.46 26.64 4.51
C ASN A 585 -38.18 28.10 4.18
N GLY A 586 -38.17 28.44 2.89
CA GLY A 586 -37.91 29.81 2.43
C GLY A 586 -38.91 30.86 2.89
N LYS A 587 -40.11 30.48 3.34
CA LYS A 587 -41.10 31.44 3.87
C LYS A 587 -40.77 31.88 5.30
N GLU A 588 -40.24 30.96 6.10
CA GLU A 588 -39.91 31.19 7.52
C GLU A 588 -38.43 31.50 7.72
N GLY A 589 -37.59 31.24 6.72
CA GLY A 589 -36.14 31.34 6.84
C GLY A 589 -35.53 30.22 7.69
N THR A 590 -36.24 29.11 7.85
CA THR A 590 -35.90 28.04 8.80
C THR A 590 -35.26 26.85 8.10
N CYS A 591 -34.10 26.39 8.59
CA CYS A 591 -33.48 25.14 8.19
C CYS A 591 -33.95 24.01 9.10
N THR A 592 -34.45 22.91 8.53
CA THR A 592 -34.69 21.67 9.28
C THR A 592 -33.45 20.79 9.14
N LEU A 593 -32.80 20.51 10.27
CA LEU A 593 -31.66 19.61 10.36
C LEU A 593 -32.15 18.23 10.81
N LYS A 594 -31.57 17.17 10.26
CA LYS A 594 -31.92 15.78 10.56
C LYS A 594 -30.73 15.04 11.18
N SER A 595 -31.02 14.31 12.26
CA SER A 595 -30.07 13.46 12.97
C SER A 595 -29.66 12.26 12.12
N MET A 596 -28.36 12.01 12.02
CA MET A 596 -27.83 10.87 11.30
C MET A 596 -28.10 9.55 12.03
N GLU A 597 -28.11 9.57 13.36
CA GLU A 597 -28.27 8.38 14.20
C GLU A 597 -29.73 7.91 14.26
N LYS A 598 -30.68 8.81 14.49
CA LYS A 598 -32.09 8.45 14.75
C LYS A 598 -33.10 9.11 13.84
N GLY A 599 -32.67 10.01 12.95
CA GLY A 599 -33.58 10.69 12.03
C GLY A 599 -34.48 11.74 12.69
N HIS A 600 -34.32 12.03 13.99
CA HIS A 600 -35.00 13.16 14.64
C HIS A 600 -34.62 14.48 13.99
N THR A 601 -35.57 15.40 13.91
CA THR A 601 -35.37 16.70 13.28
C THR A 601 -35.35 17.84 14.29
N ILE A 602 -34.60 18.89 13.98
CA ILE A 602 -34.59 20.17 14.70
C ILE A 602 -34.68 21.30 13.70
N ASP A 603 -35.35 22.38 14.08
CA ASP A 603 -35.47 23.58 13.25
C ASP A 603 -34.50 24.66 13.76
N ASP A 604 -33.81 25.33 12.85
CA ASP A 604 -32.84 26.38 13.14
C ASP A 604 -32.92 27.50 12.09
N ASN A 605 -33.25 28.71 12.54
CA ASN A 605 -33.37 29.90 11.69
C ASN A 605 -32.06 30.73 11.60
N LEU A 606 -31.03 30.40 12.39
CA LEU A 606 -29.76 31.14 12.44
C LEU A 606 -28.69 30.55 11.51
N ILE A 607 -28.85 29.31 11.07
CA ILE A 607 -27.83 28.62 10.26
C ILE A 607 -27.99 28.82 8.74
N ALA A 608 -29.12 29.38 8.28
CA ALA A 608 -29.42 29.53 6.86
C ALA A 608 -28.34 30.33 6.09
N ASP A 609 -27.86 31.43 6.67
CA ASP A 609 -26.79 32.25 6.05
C ASP A 609 -25.47 31.48 5.93
N VAL A 610 -25.18 30.61 6.90
CA VAL A 610 -23.97 29.76 6.85
C VAL A 610 -24.06 28.76 5.72
N PHE A 611 -25.25 28.19 5.44
CA PHE A 611 -25.46 27.30 4.31
C PHE A 611 -25.39 28.01 2.95
N ARG A 612 -25.77 29.29 2.88
CA ARG A 612 -25.55 30.13 1.67
C ARG A 612 -24.06 30.34 1.40
N LEU A 613 -23.25 30.57 2.44
CA LEU A 613 -21.80 30.74 2.31
C LEU A 613 -21.08 29.51 1.74
N VAL A 614 -21.67 28.33 1.88
CA VAL A 614 -21.15 27.07 1.32
C VAL A 614 -21.95 26.57 0.11
N SER A 615 -22.77 27.44 -0.49
CA SER A 615 -23.56 27.15 -1.70
C SER A 615 -24.55 25.98 -1.56
N LEU A 616 -24.95 25.62 -0.34
CA LEU A 616 -25.97 24.59 -0.10
C LEU A 616 -27.39 25.19 -0.11
N LEU A 617 -27.50 26.51 0.03
CA LEU A 617 -28.71 27.31 -0.19
C LEU A 617 -28.38 28.50 -1.09
N LEU A 618 -29.41 29.05 -1.77
CA LEU A 618 -29.30 30.24 -2.62
C LEU A 618 -29.50 31.55 -1.86
#